data_AF-A0A7K1IR35-F1
#
_entry.id   AF-A0A7K1IR35-F1
#
_cell.length_a   1.000
_cell.length_b   1.000
_cell.length_c   1.000
_cell.angle_alpha   90.00
_cell.angle_beta   90.00
_cell.angle_gamma   90.00
#
_symmetry.space_group_name_H-M   'P 1'
#
loop_
_entity.id
_entity.type
_entity.pdbx_description
1 polymer ?
#
loop_
_entity_poly.entity_id
_entity_poly.type
_entity_poly.pdbx_seq_one_letter_code
_entity_poly.pdbx_strand_id
1 'polypeptide(L)' 'LAMPTTVLRFAGGREITLGEIGTRDGLLGGINAVIVGNYLTTLGRPADEDLELLADLKMPIKAVADAL' A
#
# COMPACT_ATOMS: atom_id res chain seq x y z
N LEU A 1 -3.65 -0.68 20.61
CA LEU A 1 -2.82 -1.23 19.51
C LEU A 1 -1.41 -1.51 20.05
N ALA A 2 -0.79 -2.63 19.74
CA ALA A 2 0.52 -3.01 20.30
C ALA A 2 1.69 -2.13 19.83
N MET A 3 1.61 -1.59 18.59
CA MET A 3 2.66 -0.78 17.97
C MET A 3 2.07 0.52 17.40
N PRO A 4 1.71 1.51 18.25
CA PRO A 4 0.91 2.67 17.84
C PRO A 4 1.64 3.68 16.96
N THR A 5 2.97 3.72 17.01
CA THR A 5 3.80 4.71 16.30
C THR A 5 4.61 4.10 15.15
N THR A 6 4.52 2.79 14.95
CA THR A 6 5.37 2.08 14.00
C THR A 6 4.83 2.20 12.59
N VAL A 7 5.74 2.26 11.62
CA VAL A 7 5.40 2.08 10.22
C VAL A 7 5.16 0.59 9.97
N LEU A 8 3.90 0.23 9.77
CA LEU A 8 3.50 -1.10 9.35
C LEU A 8 3.31 -1.05 7.84
N ARG A 9 4.18 -1.76 7.11
CA ARG A 9 4.27 -1.67 5.66
C ARG A 9 3.90 -2.98 5.00
N PHE A 10 3.01 -2.92 4.02
CA PHE A 10 2.86 -4.00 3.06
C PHE A 10 4.04 -4.04 2.09
N ALA A 11 4.66 -5.21 1.99
CA ALA A 11 5.78 -5.48 1.10
C ALA A 11 5.40 -6.50 0.03
N GLY A 12 6.40 -7.02 -0.69
CA GLY A 12 6.21 -8.07 -1.69
C GLY A 12 5.49 -9.30 -1.14
N GLY A 13 4.66 -9.93 -1.98
CA GLY A 13 3.86 -11.11 -1.63
C GLY A 13 2.43 -10.81 -1.13
N ARG A 14 2.09 -9.55 -0.83
CA ARG A 14 0.73 -9.17 -0.37
C ARG A 14 -0.38 -9.60 -1.33
N GLU A 15 -0.11 -9.59 -2.62
CA GLU A 15 -1.07 -9.94 -3.66
C GLU A 15 -1.43 -11.42 -3.61
N ILE A 16 -0.44 -12.29 -3.45
CA ILE A 16 -0.64 -13.74 -3.37
C ILE A 16 -1.28 -14.12 -2.03
N THR A 17 -0.85 -13.49 -0.94
CA THR A 17 -1.29 -13.87 0.41
C THR A 17 -2.65 -13.30 0.77
N LEU A 18 -2.93 -12.04 0.39
CA LEU A 18 -4.12 -11.31 0.85
C LEU A 18 -5.05 -10.91 -0.29
N GLY A 19 -4.58 -10.92 -1.54
CA GLY A 19 -5.33 -10.41 -2.67
C GLY A 19 -5.65 -8.92 -2.56
N GLU A 20 -6.53 -8.46 -3.46
CA GLU A 20 -6.94 -7.05 -3.50
C GLU A 20 -7.78 -6.65 -2.29
N ILE A 21 -8.81 -7.45 -1.96
CA ILE A 21 -9.70 -7.19 -0.83
C ILE A 21 -8.91 -7.17 0.48
N GLY A 22 -8.06 -8.18 0.73
CA GLY A 22 -7.26 -8.22 1.96
C GLY A 22 -6.21 -7.12 2.04
N THR A 23 -5.67 -6.66 0.91
CA THR A 23 -4.81 -5.46 0.88
C THR A 23 -5.60 -4.22 1.31
N ARG A 24 -6.80 -4.02 0.75
CA ARG A 24 -7.68 -2.89 1.09
C ARG A 24 -8.06 -2.90 2.56
N ASP A 25 -8.49 -4.06 3.07
CA ASP A 25 -8.87 -4.24 4.47
C ASP A 25 -7.69 -4.01 5.41
N GLY A 26 -6.48 -4.44 5.02
CA GLY A 26 -5.27 -4.19 5.80
C GLY A 26 -4.91 -2.71 5.91
N LEU A 27 -5.04 -1.95 4.82
CA LEU A 27 -4.82 -0.49 4.81
C LEU A 27 -5.82 0.23 5.71
N LEU A 28 -7.09 -0.18 5.70
CA LEU A 28 -8.12 0.35 6.60
C LEU A 28 -7.93 -0.14 8.06
N GLY A 29 -7.30 -1.31 8.24
CA GLY A 29 -7.08 -1.98 9.52
C GLY A 29 -5.83 -1.53 10.29
N GLY A 30 -5.05 -0.58 9.77
CA GLY A 30 -3.91 0.03 10.47
C GLY A 30 -2.55 -0.13 9.80
N ILE A 31 -2.46 -0.78 8.64
CA ILE A 31 -1.27 -0.65 7.77
C ILE A 31 -1.21 0.78 7.23
N ASN A 32 -0.05 1.43 7.36
CA ASN A 32 0.12 2.85 7.04
C ASN A 32 1.20 3.10 5.97
N ALA A 33 1.72 2.05 5.35
CA ALA A 33 2.62 2.16 4.21
C ALA A 33 2.48 0.95 3.27
N VAL A 34 2.81 1.15 2.00
CA VAL A 34 2.91 0.10 0.99
C VAL A 34 4.16 0.39 0.15
N ILE A 35 4.92 -0.65 -0.20
CA ILE A 35 5.93 -0.48 -1.27
C ILE A 35 5.13 -0.29 -2.57
N VAL A 36 5.58 0.54 -3.52
CA VAL A 36 5.01 0.62 -4.90
C VAL A 36 6.03 0.22 -5.99
N GLY A 37 5.57 -0.36 -7.11
CA GLY A 37 6.41 -0.77 -8.24
C GLY A 37 7.10 -2.13 -8.08
N ASN A 38 6.42 -3.19 -8.52
CA ASN A 38 6.91 -4.56 -8.78
C ASN A 38 8.01 -5.09 -7.80
N TYR A 39 7.54 -5.63 -6.69
CA TYR A 39 8.06 -5.45 -5.33
C TYR A 39 9.42 -6.04 -4.90
N LEU A 40 10.48 -5.40 -5.40
CA LEU A 40 11.90 -5.50 -5.04
C LEU A 40 12.56 -6.87 -5.27
N THR A 41 12.03 -7.93 -4.67
CA THR A 41 12.50 -9.31 -4.82
C THR A 41 11.40 -10.26 -5.30
N THR A 42 10.14 -9.83 -5.21
CA THR A 42 9.02 -10.57 -5.76
C THR A 42 8.33 -9.73 -6.82
N LEU A 43 7.85 -10.42 -7.86
CA LEU A 43 6.94 -9.80 -8.81
C LEU A 43 5.60 -9.58 -8.11
N GLY A 44 5.01 -8.42 -8.34
CA GLY A 44 3.65 -8.06 -7.98
C GLY A 44 3.08 -7.16 -9.06
N ARG A 45 2.27 -6.18 -8.66
CA ARG A 45 1.56 -5.32 -9.61
C ARG A 45 2.29 -4.02 -10.00
N PRO A 46 1.89 -3.42 -11.12
CA PRO A 46 2.25 -2.05 -11.51
C PRO A 46 1.96 -1.00 -10.42
N ALA A 47 2.76 0.07 -10.38
CA ALA A 47 2.66 1.08 -9.34
C ALA A 47 1.38 1.94 -9.42
N ASP A 48 0.85 2.12 -10.63
CA ASP A 48 -0.39 2.84 -10.93
C ASP A 48 -1.61 2.21 -10.24
N GLU A 49 -1.71 0.89 -10.17
CA GLU A 49 -2.79 0.21 -9.43
C GLU A 49 -2.75 0.51 -7.93
N ASP A 50 -1.55 0.70 -7.35
CA ASP A 50 -1.42 1.13 -5.96
C ASP A 50 -1.78 2.59 -5.76
N LEU A 51 -1.43 3.46 -6.72
CA LEU A 51 -1.82 4.86 -6.68
C LEU A 51 -3.34 5.03 -6.79
N GLU A 52 -3.99 4.26 -7.68
CA GLU A 52 -5.44 4.24 -7.82
C GLU A 52 -6.13 3.74 -6.54
N LEU A 53 -5.64 2.65 -5.94
CA LEU A 53 -6.15 2.16 -4.65
C LEU A 53 -6.04 3.22 -3.55
N LEU A 54 -4.91 3.93 -3.46
CA LEU A 54 -4.73 4.98 -2.46
C LEU A 54 -5.64 6.18 -2.72
N ALA A 55 -5.87 6.53 -3.99
CA ALA A 55 -6.83 7.57 -4.38
C ALA A 55 -8.26 7.18 -3.98
N ASP A 56 -8.69 5.96 -4.28
CA ASP A 56 -9.99 5.39 -3.88
C ASP A 56 -10.21 5.46 -2.37
N LEU A 57 -9.17 5.12 -1.60
CA LEU A 57 -9.19 5.15 -0.15
C LEU A 57 -9.00 6.56 0.44
N LYS A 58 -8.85 7.58 -0.41
CA LYS A 58 -8.61 8.98 -0.02
C LYS A 58 -7.37 9.12 0.88
N MET A 59 -6.33 8.36 0.60
CA MET A 59 -5.05 8.39 1.29
C MET A 59 -4.05 9.24 0.48
N PRO A 60 -3.83 10.51 0.86
CA PRO A 60 -3.07 11.44 0.03
C PRO A 60 -1.57 11.11 0.03
N ILE A 61 -0.94 11.20 -1.14
CA ILE A 61 0.50 11.02 -1.31
C ILE A 61 1.14 12.40 -1.47
N LYS A 62 1.84 12.85 -0.44
CA LYS A 62 2.45 14.19 -0.42
C LYS A 62 3.38 14.44 -1.62
N ALA A 63 4.26 13.49 -1.94
CA ALA A 63 5.22 13.66 -3.03
C ALA A 63 4.57 13.79 -4.42
N VAL A 64 3.39 13.19 -4.63
CA VAL A 64 2.62 13.35 -5.87
C VAL A 64 1.94 14.71 -5.91
N ALA A 65 1.41 15.17 -4.78
CA ALA A 65 0.82 16.51 -4.67
C ALA A 65 1.85 17.64 -4.89
N ASP A 66 3.10 17.44 -4.47
CA ASP A 66 4.19 18.42 -4.68
C ASP A 66 4.69 18.45 -6.14
N ALA A 67 4.40 17.43 -6.95
CA ALA A 67 4.85 17.29 -8.33
C ALA A 67 3.82 17.76 -9.38
N LEU A 68 2.60 18.08 -8.95
CA LEU A 68 1.49 18.62 -9.74
C LEU A 68 1.35 20.13 -9.51
#